data_AF-A0A7Y5R9Z8-F1
#
_entry.id   AF-A0A7Y5R9Z8-F1
#
_cell.length_a   1.000
_cell.length_b   1.000
_cell.length_c   1.000
_cell.angle_alpha   90.00
_cell.angle_beta   90.00
_cell.angle_gamma   90.00
#
_symmetry.space_group_name_H-M   'P 1'
#
loop_
_entity.id
_entity.type
_entity.pdbx_description
1 polymer ?
#
loop_
_entity_poly.entity_id
_entity_poly.type
_entity_poly.pdbx_seq_one_letter_code
_entity_poly.pdbx_strand_id
1 'polypeptide(L)'
;TSLRLGTIYLRQTIDRFGGQVEYALAAYNAGDTPVRQWMSTNDYRDMAEFVESIPYTETREYVQAILRNREMYRAIYGTGQRTSSVSAAK
;
A
#
# COMPACT_ATOMS: atom_id res chain seq x y z
N THR A 1 -8.14 16.33 -12.66
CA THR A 1 -6.69 16.29 -12.96
C THR A 1 -5.88 15.70 -11.82
N SER A 2 -6.06 16.13 -10.57
CA SER A 2 -5.27 15.67 -9.40
C SER A 2 -5.34 14.16 -9.15
N LEU A 3 -6.52 13.53 -9.24
CA LEU A 3 -6.66 12.09 -9.04
C LEU A 3 -5.86 11.26 -10.06
N ARG A 4 -5.91 11.63 -11.34
CA ARG A 4 -5.18 10.93 -12.40
C ARG A 4 -3.66 11.04 -12.23
N LEU A 5 -3.16 12.22 -11.88
CA LEU A 5 -1.73 12.40 -11.62
C LEU A 5 -1.30 11.64 -10.37
N GLY A 6 -2.11 11.68 -9.30
CA GLY A 6 -1.87 10.92 -8.08
C GLY A 6 -1.82 9.41 -8.31
N THR A 7 -2.73 8.84 -9.11
CA THR A 7 -2.72 7.40 -9.41
C THR A 7 -1.55 7.00 -10.30
N ILE A 8 -1.14 7.85 -11.25
CA ILE A 8 0.07 7.63 -12.06
C ILE A 8 1.30 7.62 -11.16
N TYR A 9 1.45 8.61 -10.29
CA TYR A 9 2.60 8.70 -9.39
C TYR A 9 2.63 7.51 -8.42
N LEU A 10 1.49 7.15 -7.83
CA LEU A 10 1.38 5.97 -6.97
C LEU A 10 1.80 4.68 -7.69
N ARG A 11 1.34 4.48 -8.94
CA ARG A 11 1.74 3.33 -9.75
C ARG A 11 3.26 3.30 -9.96
N GLN A 12 3.84 4.42 -10.37
CA GLN A 12 5.28 4.53 -10.58
C GLN A 12 6.08 4.24 -9.31
N THR A 13 5.60 4.70 -8.15
CA THR A 13 6.24 4.41 -6.86
C THR A 13 6.14 2.93 -6.51
N ILE A 14 4.98 2.29 -6.72
CA ILE A 14 4.83 0.83 -6.52
C ILE A 14 5.82 0.05 -7.41
N ASP A 15 5.91 0.42 -8.69
CA ASP A 15 6.81 -0.25 -9.63
C ASP A 15 8.28 -0.05 -9.23
N ARG A 16 8.65 1.15 -8.74
CA ARG A 16 10.00 1.46 -8.26
C ARG A 16 10.45 0.61 -7.07
N PHE A 17 9.50 0.21 -6.22
CA PHE A 17 9.73 -0.65 -5.06
C PHE A 17 9.37 -2.12 -5.33
N GLY A 18 9.37 -2.54 -6.60
CA GLY A 18 9.23 -3.95 -6.99
C GLY A 18 7.87 -4.55 -6.66
N GLY A 19 6.82 -3.73 -6.59
CA GLY A 19 5.47 -4.18 -6.25
C GLY A 19 5.19 -4.30 -4.75
N GLN A 20 6.18 -4.06 -3.88
CA GLN A 20 6.00 -4.05 -2.44
C GLN A 20 5.29 -2.75 -2.01
N VAL A 21 4.00 -2.88 -1.69
CA VAL A 21 3.11 -1.73 -1.47
C VAL A 21 3.50 -0.97 -0.20
N GLU A 22 3.98 -1.65 0.83
CA GLU A 22 4.38 -1.08 2.11
C GLU A 22 5.57 -0.11 1.94
N TYR A 23 6.61 -0.54 1.19
CA TYR A 23 7.73 0.34 0.84
C TYR A 23 7.27 1.51 -0.03
N ALA A 24 6.40 1.26 -1.00
CA ALA A 24 5.89 2.31 -1.88
C ALA A 24 5.08 3.37 -1.13
N LEU A 25 4.21 2.96 -0.20
CA LEU A 25 3.43 3.89 0.64
C LEU A 25 4.33 4.67 1.59
N ALA A 26 5.31 4.01 2.20
CA ALA A 26 6.30 4.69 3.03
C ALA A 26 7.06 5.74 2.22
N ALA A 27 7.49 5.42 1.00
CA ALA A 27 8.24 6.33 0.14
C ALA A 27 7.37 7.46 -0.43
N TYR A 28 6.09 7.21 -0.65
CA TYR A 28 5.14 8.25 -1.04
C TYR A 28 5.03 9.34 0.04
N ASN A 29 5.10 8.98 1.32
CA ASN A 29 4.99 9.91 2.45
C ASN A 29 6.35 10.48 2.90
N ALA A 30 7.37 9.64 3.10
CA ALA A 30 8.67 10.02 3.65
C ALA A 30 9.74 10.29 2.58
N GLY A 31 9.51 9.92 1.32
CA GLY A 31 10.49 9.95 0.24
C GLY A 31 11.34 8.67 0.14
N ASP A 32 11.98 8.48 -1.02
CA ASP A 32 12.74 7.27 -1.33
C ASP A 32 13.99 7.07 -0.47
N THR A 33 14.73 8.14 -0.21
CA THR A 33 16.02 8.09 0.50
C THR A 33 15.91 7.44 1.89
N PRO A 34 15.02 7.91 2.79
CA PRO A 34 14.89 7.28 4.10
C PRO A 34 14.39 5.84 4.01
N VAL A 35 13.44 5.53 3.10
CA VAL A 35 12.93 4.15 2.94
C VAL A 35 14.03 3.20 2.48
N ARG A 36 14.86 3.60 1.52
CA ARG A 36 16.00 2.79 1.07
C ARG A 36 17.00 2.57 2.19
N GLN A 37 17.23 3.56 3.05
CA GLN A 37 18.07 3.40 4.23
C GLN A 37 17.46 2.41 5.23
N TRP A 38 16.16 2.46 5.50
CA TRP A 38 15.49 1.52 6.40
C TRP A 38 15.57 0.08 5.86
N MET A 39 15.31 -0.08 4.56
CA MET A 39 15.45 -1.37 3.86
C MET A 39 16.85 -1.99 3.99
N SER A 40 17.91 -1.17 3.99
CA SER A 40 19.28 -1.67 4.11
C SER A 40 19.76 -1.88 5.54
N THR A 41 19.09 -1.27 6.52
CA THR A 41 19.58 -1.23 7.92
C THR A 41 19.18 -2.47 8.71
N ASN A 42 18.11 -3.17 8.32
CA ASN A 42 17.59 -4.29 9.07
C ASN A 42 17.14 -5.43 8.15
N ASP A 43 17.34 -6.66 8.59
CA ASP A 43 16.75 -7.84 7.96
C ASP A 43 15.38 -8.10 8.58
N TYR A 44 14.33 -7.63 7.92
CA TYR A 44 12.96 -7.78 8.39
C TYR A 44 12.43 -9.17 8.01
N ARG A 45 11.82 -9.86 8.99
CA ARG A 45 11.20 -11.18 8.79
C ARG A 45 10.02 -11.11 7.82
N ASP A 46 9.26 -10.01 7.86
CA ASP A 46 8.13 -9.75 6.98
C ASP A 46 7.85 -8.23 6.84
N MET A 47 6.88 -7.87 6.00
CA MET A 47 6.50 -6.48 5.78
C MET A 47 5.76 -5.86 6.98
N ALA A 48 5.10 -6.65 7.83
CA ALA A 48 4.46 -6.11 9.03
C ALA A 48 5.53 -5.63 10.03
N GLU A 49 6.60 -6.40 10.21
CA GLU A 49 7.75 -6.00 11.02
C GLU A 49 8.43 -4.76 10.45
N PHE A 50 8.60 -4.67 9.12
CA PHE A 50 9.08 -3.44 8.49
C PHE A 50 8.21 -2.23 8.85
N VAL A 51 6.89 -2.33 8.67
CA VAL A 51 5.95 -1.23 8.93
C VAL A 51 6.04 -0.78 10.38
N GLU A 52 5.99 -1.70 11.36
CA GLU A 52 6.12 -1.35 12.78
C GLU A 52 7.47 -0.71 13.11
N SER A 53 8.53 -1.07 12.38
CA SER A 53 9.88 -0.56 12.58
C SER A 53 10.15 0.80 11.91
N ILE A 54 9.22 1.37 11.13
CA ILE A 54 9.39 2.67 10.46
C ILE A 54 9.67 3.76 11.51
N PRO A 55 10.84 4.43 11.51
CA PRO A 55 11.21 5.39 12.56
C PRO A 55 10.32 6.63 12.63
N TYR A 56 9.79 7.06 11.49
CA TYR A 56 8.91 8.22 11.43
C TYR A 56 7.50 7.80 11.82
N THR A 57 7.04 8.22 13.00
CA THR A 57 5.71 7.86 13.51
C THR A 57 4.59 8.25 12.54
N GLU A 58 4.65 9.45 11.95
CA GLU A 58 3.69 9.89 10.94
C GLU A 58 3.64 8.91 9.74
N THR A 59 4.80 8.51 9.22
CA THR A 59 4.88 7.58 8.09
C THR A 59 4.36 6.19 8.47
N ARG A 60 4.69 5.70 9.67
CA ARG A 60 4.16 4.44 10.18
C ARG A 60 2.63 4.45 10.21
N GLU A 61 2.06 5.48 10.84
CA GLU A 61 0.61 5.64 10.98
C GLU A 61 -0.08 5.81 9.61
N TYR A 62 0.55 6.56 8.69
CA TYR A 62 0.09 6.74 7.31
C TYR A 62 -0.02 5.41 6.56
N VAL A 63 1.04 4.59 6.58
CA VAL A 63 1.06 3.28 5.91
C VAL A 63 -0.02 2.38 6.49
N GLN A 64 -0.06 2.25 7.82
CA GLN A 64 -1.06 1.42 8.48
C GLN A 64 -2.51 1.88 8.18
N ALA A 65 -2.77 3.19 8.15
CA ALA A 65 -4.08 3.75 7.83
C ALA A 65 -4.53 3.39 6.41
N ILE A 66 -3.65 3.49 5.42
CA ILE A 66 -3.97 3.14 4.04
C ILE A 66 -4.24 1.64 3.89
N LEU A 67 -3.42 0.78 4.52
CA LEU A 67 -3.61 -0.67 4.46
C LEU A 67 -4.94 -1.09 5.11
N ARG A 68 -5.29 -0.51 6.26
CA ARG A 68 -6.61 -0.72 6.90
C ARG A 68 -7.74 -0.24 6.00
N ASN A 69 -7.65 0.97 5.45
CA ASN A 69 -8.67 1.53 4.58
C ASN A 69 -8.85 0.69 3.31
N ARG A 70 -7.75 0.19 2.73
CA ARG A 70 -7.79 -0.71 1.56
C ARG A 70 -8.64 -1.94 1.86
N GLU A 71 -8.44 -2.60 2.99
CA GLU A 71 -9.22 -3.78 3.33
C GLU A 71 -10.69 -3.46 3.61
N MET A 72 -10.96 -2.35 4.29
CA MET A 72 -12.34 -1.85 4.47
C MET A 72 -13.04 -1.59 3.13
N TYR A 73 -12.36 -0.93 2.18
CA TYR A 73 -12.91 -0.70 0.85
C TYR A 73 -13.11 -2.00 0.07
N ARG A 74 -12.23 -2.99 0.22
CA ARG A 74 -12.42 -4.31 -0.38
C ARG A 74 -13.61 -5.05 0.23
N ALA A 75 -13.86 -4.91 1.53
CA ALA A 75 -15.04 -5.50 2.16
C ALA A 75 -16.34 -4.86 1.64
N ILE A 76 -16.37 -3.52 1.55
CA ILE A 76 -17.55 -2.76 1.10
C ILE A 76 -17.83 -2.98 -0.40
N TYR A 77 -16.81 -2.95 -1.24
CA TYR A 77 -16.97 -2.96 -2.70
C TYR A 77 -16.58 -4.27 -3.40
N GLY A 78 -15.78 -5.14 -2.75
CA GLY A 78 -15.32 -6.41 -3.31
C GLY A 78 -16.32 -7.56 -3.20
N THR A 79 -17.41 -7.39 -2.45
CA THR A 79 -18.55 -8.33 -2.40
C THR A 79 -19.51 -8.16 -3.58
N GLY A 80 -19.58 -6.96 -4.18
CA GLY A 80 -20.46 -6.66 -5.32
C GLY A 80 -20.06 -7.28 -6.66
N GLN A 81 -18.88 -7.90 -6.76
CA GLN A 81 -18.42 -8.58 -7.98
C GLN A 81 -18.74 -10.09 -8.01
N ARG A 82 -19.31 -10.65 -6.93
CA ARG A 82 -19.62 -12.10 -6.82
C ARG A 82 -21.09 -12.45 -7.04
N THR A 83 -21.99 -11.48 -7.09
CA THR A 83 -23.45 -11.74 -7.21
C THR A 83 -23.96 -11.73 -8.66
N SER A 84 -23.15 -11.31 -9.64
CA SER A 84 -23.56 -11.22 -11.05
C SER A 84 -23.45 -12.54 -11.84
N SER A 85 -22.82 -13.59 -11.28
CA SER A 85 -22.53 -14.83 -12.02
C SER A 85 -23.41 -16.03 -11.65
N VAL A 86 -24.43 -15.86 -10.80
CA VAL A 86 -25.30 -16.99 -10.33
C VAL A 86 -26.69 -17.02 -11.01
N SER A 87 -26.96 -16.17 -12.00
CA SER A 87 -28.27 -16.12 -12.69
C SER A 87 -28.24 -16.58 -14.17
N ALA A 88 -27.19 -17.24 -14.62
CA ALA A 88 -27.06 -17.72 -16.01
C ALA A 88 -26.99 -19.25 -16.14
N ALA A 89 -27.64 -19.98 -15.23
CA ALA A 89 -27.90 -21.41 -15.39
C ALA A 89 -29.37 -21.66 -15.08
N LYS A 90 -30.21 -21.51 -16.11
CA LYS A 90 -31.54 -22.09 -16.18
C LYS A 90 -31.63 -22.90 -17.46
#